data_AF-A0A353Q7G0-F1
#
_entry.id   AF-A0A353Q7G0-F1
#
_cell.length_a   1.000
_cell.length_b   1.000
_cell.length_c   1.000
_cell.angle_alpha   90.00
_cell.angle_beta   90.00
_cell.angle_gamma   90.00
#
_symmetry.space_group_name_H-M   'P 1'
#
loop_
_entity.id
_entity.type
_entity.pdbx_description
1 polymer ?
#
loop_
_entity_poly.entity_id
_entity_poly.type
_entity_poly.pdbx_seq_one_letter_code
_entity_poly.pdbx_strand_id
1 'polypeptide(L)'
;MIYILISIGCTIILPILFIVLWDWFKSGLSAEFDPYKDDNFKLGVYKTILKGTQYRWLFSWDIGTFKGKAVAQTNNKYDEYAVAIYNGRGKHIGFAPRGYMTLHQSILDRGGSVYCCGILRHGDINSNVILGDVYIDFDKSYWSMKNKELGIRSVYKSPNFKKYIFELNDGVKEEKKFYGKATVISNEGERCIIINDGVNDIGVLNAADETVYNSIEDFHSGETLAWGNIIKDRNPYDKKTKYFGFAYIPIKCSQNKINKELSDFKNK
;
A
#
# COMPACT_ATOMS: atom_id res chain seq x y z
N MET A 1 -20.82 50.62 54.50
CA MET A 1 -21.09 50.84 53.06
C MET A 1 -20.04 50.21 52.13
N ILE A 2 -19.18 49.29 52.61
CA ILE A 2 -18.13 48.62 51.79
C ILE A 2 -18.53 47.17 51.45
N TYR A 3 -19.32 46.51 52.30
CA TYR A 3 -19.77 45.12 52.08
C TYR A 3 -20.79 44.94 50.93
N ILE A 4 -21.51 46.00 50.53
CA ILE A 4 -22.52 45.93 49.47
C ILE A 4 -21.87 45.96 48.06
N LEU A 5 -20.73 46.64 47.91
CA LEU A 5 -19.99 46.70 46.65
C LEU A 5 -19.27 45.37 46.31
N ILE A 6 -18.89 44.58 47.31
CA ILE A 6 -18.22 43.28 47.11
C ILE A 6 -19.21 42.20 46.67
N SER A 7 -20.46 42.25 47.14
CA SER A 7 -21.50 41.26 46.80
C SER A 7 -22.03 41.38 45.36
N ILE A 8 -22.09 42.59 44.82
CA ILE A 8 -22.57 42.84 43.45
C ILE A 8 -21.49 42.49 42.40
N GLY A 9 -20.21 42.68 42.73
CA GLY A 9 -19.10 42.28 41.87
C GLY A 9 -19.06 40.77 41.61
N CYS A 10 -19.28 39.94 42.64
CA CYS A 10 -19.25 38.48 42.48
C CYS A 10 -20.42 37.91 41.68
N THR A 11 -21.61 38.53 41.71
CA THR A 11 -22.81 37.99 41.04
C THR A 11 -22.81 38.21 39.54
N ILE A 12 -22.11 39.22 39.02
CA ILE A 12 -22.04 39.51 37.58
C ILE A 12 -20.75 38.96 36.95
N ILE A 13 -19.63 38.95 37.68
CA ILE A 13 -18.35 38.51 37.14
C ILE A 13 -18.31 36.98 36.95
N LEU A 14 -18.87 36.21 37.88
CA LEU A 14 -18.88 34.74 37.79
C LEU A 14 -19.60 34.17 36.56
N PRO A 15 -20.82 34.62 36.17
CA PRO A 15 -21.48 34.11 34.98
C PRO A 15 -20.79 34.55 33.69
N ILE A 16 -20.19 35.75 33.63
CA ILE A 16 -19.38 36.18 32.48
C ILE A 16 -18.13 35.31 32.36
N LEU A 17 -17.44 35.04 33.47
CA LEU A 17 -16.28 34.16 33.49
C LEU A 17 -16.67 32.74 33.06
N PHE A 18 -17.86 32.27 33.47
CA PHE A 18 -18.39 30.96 33.09
C PHE A 18 -18.72 30.88 31.60
N ILE A 19 -19.33 31.91 31.01
CA ILE A 19 -19.61 31.97 29.55
C ILE A 19 -18.29 32.00 28.77
N VAL A 20 -17.32 32.81 29.19
CA VAL A 20 -16.00 32.87 28.55
C VAL A 20 -15.25 31.53 28.68
N LEU A 21 -15.30 30.89 29.85
CA LEU A 21 -14.73 29.55 30.06
C LEU A 21 -15.46 28.48 29.25
N TRP A 22 -16.78 28.59 29.11
CA TRP A 22 -17.61 27.65 28.36
C TRP A 22 -17.38 27.76 26.84
N ASP A 23 -17.25 28.99 26.33
CA ASP A 23 -16.89 29.23 24.93
C ASP A 23 -15.44 28.84 24.65
N TRP A 24 -14.54 29.04 25.61
CA TRP A 24 -13.17 28.51 25.52
C TRP A 24 -13.15 26.98 25.48
N PHE A 25 -13.97 26.31 26.30
CA PHE A 25 -14.16 24.85 26.27
C PHE A 25 -14.80 24.35 24.97
N LYS A 26 -15.73 25.11 24.35
CA LYS A 26 -16.31 24.76 23.05
C LYS A 26 -15.36 25.00 21.87
N SER A 27 -14.59 26.08 21.92
CA SER A 27 -13.64 26.44 20.85
C SER A 27 -12.44 25.49 20.75
N GLY A 28 -12.19 24.66 21.76
CA GLY A 28 -11.22 23.56 21.71
C GLY A 28 -11.69 22.31 20.97
N LEU A 29 -12.95 22.25 20.49
CA LEU A 29 -13.60 21.02 20.01
C LEU A 29 -14.13 21.09 18.56
N SER A 30 -13.69 22.06 17.76
CA SER A 30 -13.91 22.02 16.30
C SER A 30 -12.78 22.68 15.51
N ALA A 31 -11.52 22.46 15.91
CA ALA A 31 -10.48 22.47 14.90
C ALA A 31 -10.82 21.32 13.96
N GLU A 32 -11.09 21.64 12.68
CA GLU A 32 -11.32 20.68 11.61
C GLU A 32 -10.12 19.73 11.57
N PHE A 33 -10.24 18.62 12.30
CA PHE A 33 -9.15 17.70 12.55
C PHE A 33 -8.96 16.90 11.26
N ASP A 34 -7.89 17.23 10.55
CA ASP A 34 -7.48 16.53 9.35
C ASP A 34 -6.63 15.31 9.76
N PRO A 35 -7.16 14.08 9.59
CA PRO A 35 -6.46 12.85 9.99
C PRO A 35 -5.16 12.62 9.23
N TYR A 36 -4.94 13.32 8.11
CA TYR A 36 -3.71 13.25 7.32
C TYR A 36 -2.61 14.19 7.82
N LYS A 37 -2.86 14.96 8.90
CA LYS A 37 -1.88 15.88 9.52
C LYS A 37 -1.29 15.38 10.85
N ASP A 38 -1.67 14.18 11.34
CA ASP A 38 -1.04 13.58 12.53
C ASP A 38 0.38 13.12 12.17
N ASP A 39 1.38 13.55 12.96
CA ASP A 39 2.78 13.18 12.79
C ASP A 39 3.05 11.66 12.84
N ASN A 40 2.14 10.89 13.44
CA ASN A 40 2.17 9.43 13.47
C ASN A 40 1.60 8.80 12.19
N PHE A 41 0.86 9.57 11.39
CA PHE A 41 0.49 9.26 10.00
C PHE A 41 1.61 9.71 9.04
N LYS A 42 2.86 9.42 9.40
CA LYS A 42 3.96 9.55 8.45
C LYS A 42 3.87 8.39 7.48
N LEU A 43 3.30 8.71 6.32
CA LEU A 43 3.37 7.93 5.11
C LEU A 43 2.57 6.61 5.17
N GLY A 44 1.26 6.64 5.47
CA GLY A 44 0.40 5.46 5.33
C GLY A 44 0.65 4.28 6.28
N VAL A 45 1.61 4.40 7.21
CA VAL A 45 1.83 3.45 8.32
C VAL A 45 1.73 4.21 9.63
N TYR A 46 0.84 3.75 10.51
CA TYR A 46 0.68 4.32 11.84
C TYR A 46 1.55 3.54 12.83
N LYS A 47 2.55 4.22 13.40
CA LYS A 47 3.40 3.64 14.45
C LYS A 47 2.84 4.01 15.82
N THR A 48 2.67 3.02 16.69
CA THR A 48 2.30 3.27 18.08
C THR A 48 2.80 2.18 19.03
N ILE A 49 2.69 2.42 20.32
CA ILE A 49 3.03 1.44 21.36
C ILE A 49 1.81 0.55 21.66
N LEU A 50 2.02 -0.69 22.10
CA LEU A 50 0.96 -1.55 22.62
C LEU A 50 0.65 -1.20 24.07
N LYS A 51 -0.63 -1.13 24.40
CA LYS A 51 -1.15 -0.99 25.76
C LYS A 51 -1.95 -2.22 26.17
N GLY A 52 -1.99 -2.47 27.47
CA GLY A 52 -2.79 -3.54 28.06
C GLY A 52 -2.24 -4.95 27.83
N THR A 53 -0.98 -5.08 27.42
CA THR A 53 -0.25 -6.36 27.28
C THR A 53 -0.25 -7.17 28.59
N GLN A 54 -0.21 -6.50 29.75
CA GLN A 54 -0.27 -7.14 31.06
C GLN A 54 -1.62 -7.80 31.38
N TYR A 55 -2.68 -7.40 30.69
CA TYR A 55 -4.00 -8.03 30.81
C TYR A 55 -4.23 -9.10 29.73
N ARG A 56 -3.18 -9.40 28.96
CA ARG A 56 -3.16 -10.46 27.96
C ARG A 56 -2.32 -11.59 28.50
N TRP A 57 -2.79 -12.80 28.26
CA TRP A 57 -2.10 -14.01 28.69
C TRP A 57 -0.90 -14.30 27.78
N LEU A 58 0.06 -13.38 27.76
CA LEU A 58 1.28 -13.43 26.96
C LEU A 58 2.37 -14.19 27.70
N PHE A 59 3.15 -14.96 26.96
CA PHE A 59 4.23 -15.78 27.50
C PHE A 59 5.56 -15.44 26.84
N SER A 60 6.65 -15.97 27.38
CA SER A 60 8.00 -15.76 26.84
C SER A 60 8.13 -16.15 25.36
N TRP A 61 7.38 -17.13 24.87
CA TRP A 61 7.39 -17.52 23.46
C TRP A 61 6.61 -16.59 22.53
N ASP A 62 5.83 -15.64 23.06
CA ASP A 62 5.18 -14.59 22.26
C ASP A 62 6.13 -13.41 21.99
N ILE A 63 7.27 -13.35 22.70
CA ILE A 63 8.28 -12.30 22.57
C ILE A 63 9.00 -12.41 21.22
N GLY A 64 9.34 -11.27 20.65
CA GLY A 64 9.94 -11.17 19.33
C GLY A 64 9.00 -10.51 18.33
N THR A 65 9.33 -10.65 17.05
CA THR A 65 8.57 -10.02 15.98
C THR A 65 7.25 -10.77 15.73
N PHE A 66 6.20 -10.01 15.44
CA PHE A 66 4.92 -10.58 15.05
C PHE A 66 4.38 -9.93 13.78
N LYS A 67 3.60 -10.71 13.04
CA LYS A 67 2.70 -10.25 11.98
C LYS A 67 1.28 -10.49 12.45
N GLY A 68 0.34 -9.67 12.04
CA GLY A 68 -0.98 -9.66 12.64
C GLY A 68 -1.98 -8.74 11.96
N LYS A 69 -3.03 -8.40 12.70
CA LYS A 69 -4.05 -7.45 12.28
C LYS A 69 -4.43 -6.50 13.40
N ALA A 70 -4.69 -5.25 13.04
CA ALA A 70 -5.40 -4.29 13.87
C ALA A 70 -6.90 -4.34 13.54
N VAL A 71 -7.75 -4.22 14.56
CA VAL A 71 -9.21 -4.34 14.45
C VAL A 71 -9.86 -3.21 15.23
N ALA A 72 -10.72 -2.44 14.58
CA ALA A 72 -11.56 -1.43 15.25
C ALA A 72 -12.71 -2.14 15.98
N GLN A 73 -12.79 -1.99 17.30
CA GLN A 73 -13.84 -2.60 18.12
C GLN A 73 -14.99 -1.61 18.35
N THR A 74 -16.12 -1.80 17.65
CA THR A 74 -17.29 -0.91 17.76
C THR A 74 -18.10 -1.08 19.05
N ASN A 75 -17.92 -2.21 19.76
CA ASN A 75 -18.73 -2.58 20.94
C ASN A 75 -17.89 -2.65 22.22
N ASN A 76 -16.80 -1.88 22.31
CA ASN A 76 -15.96 -1.88 23.50
C ASN A 76 -16.55 -0.96 24.58
N LYS A 77 -16.87 -1.52 25.74
CA LYS A 77 -17.55 -0.81 26.84
C LYS A 77 -16.72 0.26 27.56
N TYR A 78 -15.41 0.33 27.30
CA TYR A 78 -14.49 1.23 27.99
C TYR A 78 -13.94 2.35 27.09
N ASP A 79 -13.88 2.10 25.79
CA ASP A 79 -13.34 3.02 24.80
C ASP A 79 -14.04 2.78 23.46
N GLU A 80 -14.89 3.73 23.04
CA GLU A 80 -15.62 3.66 21.77
C GLU A 80 -14.69 3.64 20.55
N TYR A 81 -13.45 4.12 20.69
CA TYR A 81 -12.43 4.12 19.63
C TYR A 81 -11.37 3.02 19.83
N ALA A 82 -11.67 1.96 20.57
CA ALA A 82 -10.71 0.91 20.84
C ALA A 82 -10.19 0.22 19.56
N VAL A 83 -8.87 0.10 19.44
CA VAL A 83 -8.20 -0.65 18.37
C VAL A 83 -7.44 -1.83 18.95
N ALA A 84 -7.97 -3.03 18.75
CA ALA A 84 -7.39 -4.28 19.23
C ALA A 84 -6.34 -4.81 18.25
N ILE A 85 -5.22 -5.31 18.78
CA ILE A 85 -4.12 -5.87 18.00
C ILE A 85 -4.05 -7.38 18.23
N TYR A 86 -4.05 -8.13 17.14
CA TYR A 86 -3.98 -9.59 17.12
C TYR A 86 -2.74 -10.05 16.37
N ASN A 87 -2.07 -11.09 16.85
CA ASN A 87 -0.98 -11.72 16.10
C ASN A 87 -1.52 -12.71 15.04
N GLY A 88 -0.61 -13.29 14.24
CA GLY A 88 -0.94 -14.20 13.14
C GLY A 88 -1.58 -15.53 13.57
N ARG A 89 -1.56 -15.84 14.88
CA ARG A 89 -2.28 -16.98 15.47
C ARG A 89 -3.68 -16.60 15.95
N GLY A 90 -4.10 -15.35 15.75
CA GLY A 90 -5.38 -14.83 16.24
C GLY A 90 -5.39 -14.48 17.73
N LYS A 91 -4.24 -14.50 18.42
CA LYS A 91 -4.15 -14.14 19.84
C LYS A 91 -4.21 -12.62 20.00
N HIS A 92 -5.07 -12.14 20.91
CA HIS A 92 -5.16 -10.73 21.27
C HIS A 92 -3.95 -10.34 22.13
N ILE A 93 -3.07 -9.49 21.61
CA ILE A 93 -1.80 -9.14 22.27
C ILE A 93 -1.81 -7.76 22.93
N GLY A 94 -2.80 -6.92 22.63
CA GLY A 94 -3.01 -5.65 23.31
C GLY A 94 -3.90 -4.71 22.51
N PHE A 95 -3.96 -3.45 22.92
CA PHE A 95 -4.64 -2.38 22.21
C PHE A 95 -3.64 -1.32 21.76
N ALA A 96 -4.02 -0.53 20.75
CA ALA A 96 -3.45 0.81 20.62
C ALA A 96 -3.87 1.68 21.83
N PRO A 97 -3.14 2.75 22.16
CA PRO A 97 -3.52 3.69 23.20
C PRO A 97 -4.93 4.25 22.96
N ARG A 98 -5.62 4.57 24.07
CA ARG A 98 -7.00 5.06 24.06
C ARG A 98 -7.10 6.41 23.35
N GLY A 99 -8.26 6.67 22.74
CA GLY A 99 -8.62 8.00 22.23
C GLY A 99 -8.13 8.30 20.81
N TYR A 100 -7.56 7.32 20.10
CA TYR A 100 -7.21 7.48 18.69
C TYR A 100 -8.42 7.28 17.77
N MET A 101 -9.37 8.21 17.84
CA MET A 101 -10.56 8.26 16.98
C MET A 101 -10.19 8.11 15.49
N THR A 102 -9.14 8.80 15.08
CA THR A 102 -8.61 8.79 13.70
C THR A 102 -8.15 7.42 13.24
N LEU A 103 -7.39 6.74 14.10
CA LEU A 103 -6.89 5.40 13.83
C LEU A 103 -8.06 4.43 13.73
N HIS A 104 -9.01 4.53 14.66
CA HIS A 104 -10.19 3.70 14.68
C HIS A 104 -11.03 3.86 13.40
N GLN A 105 -11.37 5.11 13.04
CA GLN A 105 -12.15 5.41 11.85
C GLN A 105 -11.42 4.95 10.58
N SER A 106 -10.10 5.19 10.48
CA SER A 106 -9.30 4.74 9.33
C SER A 106 -9.31 3.23 9.13
N ILE A 107 -9.42 2.45 10.21
CA ILE A 107 -9.57 0.99 10.16
C ILE A 107 -11.00 0.61 9.75
N LEU A 108 -12.03 1.29 10.27
CA LEU A 108 -13.43 1.07 9.89
C LEU A 108 -13.65 1.30 8.39
N ASP A 109 -13.14 2.40 7.85
CA ASP A 109 -13.25 2.76 6.43
C ASP A 109 -12.62 1.69 5.50
N ARG A 110 -11.74 0.85 6.04
CA ARG A 110 -11.06 -0.26 5.35
C ARG A 110 -11.69 -1.63 5.63
N GLY A 111 -12.93 -1.65 6.12
CA GLY A 111 -13.66 -2.89 6.42
C GLY A 111 -13.44 -3.41 7.84
N GLY A 112 -13.01 -2.55 8.77
CA GLY A 112 -12.93 -2.85 10.20
C GLY A 112 -11.67 -3.60 10.65
N SER A 113 -10.80 -4.00 9.72
CA SER A 113 -9.51 -4.61 10.05
C SER A 113 -8.45 -4.35 8.99
N VAL A 114 -7.21 -4.14 9.44
CA VAL A 114 -6.05 -3.91 8.56
C VAL A 114 -4.84 -4.72 9.04
N TYR A 115 -3.86 -4.92 8.15
CA TYR A 115 -2.62 -5.62 8.49
C TYR A 115 -1.78 -4.79 9.48
N CYS A 116 -1.06 -5.48 10.36
CA CYS A 116 -0.04 -4.85 11.18
C CYS A 116 1.15 -5.79 11.42
N CYS A 117 2.30 -5.22 11.75
CA CYS A 117 3.43 -5.95 12.31
C CYS A 117 3.99 -5.24 13.53
N GLY A 118 4.83 -5.90 14.30
CA GLY A 118 5.40 -5.29 15.48
C GLY A 118 6.41 -6.18 16.17
N ILE A 119 6.81 -5.75 17.36
CA ILE A 119 7.74 -6.48 18.22
C ILE A 119 7.22 -6.44 19.65
N LEU A 120 7.20 -7.60 20.32
CA LEU A 120 7.03 -7.71 21.75
C LEU A 120 8.40 -7.89 22.40
N ARG A 121 8.65 -7.19 23.50
CA ARG A 121 9.91 -7.26 24.26
C ARG A 121 9.63 -7.29 25.75
N HIS A 122 10.60 -7.79 26.52
CA HIS A 122 10.61 -7.58 27.96
C HIS A 122 10.72 -6.09 28.28
N GLY A 123 10.11 -5.68 29.38
CA GLY A 123 10.21 -4.32 29.89
C GLY A 123 11.63 -4.02 30.37
N ASP A 124 12.09 -2.81 30.07
CA ASP A 124 13.47 -2.40 30.34
C ASP A 124 13.80 -2.36 31.85
N ILE A 125 12.79 -2.07 32.69
CA ILE A 125 12.92 -1.97 34.15
C ILE A 125 12.44 -3.25 34.86
N ASN A 126 11.42 -3.90 34.31
CA ASN A 126 10.83 -5.11 34.88
C ASN A 126 10.62 -6.13 33.77
N SER A 127 11.43 -7.19 33.78
CA SER A 127 11.38 -8.26 32.79
C SER A 127 10.08 -9.07 32.83
N ASN A 128 9.30 -8.99 33.91
CA ASN A 128 7.98 -9.62 33.98
C ASN A 128 6.90 -8.82 33.24
N VAL A 129 7.19 -7.59 32.80
CA VAL A 129 6.30 -6.79 31.96
C VAL A 129 6.66 -7.04 30.50
N ILE A 130 5.65 -7.22 29.65
CA ILE A 130 5.82 -7.28 28.20
C ILE A 130 5.41 -5.94 27.62
N LEU A 131 6.31 -5.29 26.91
CA LEU A 131 6.05 -4.08 26.13
C LEU A 131 5.97 -4.45 24.65
N GLY A 132 5.39 -3.57 23.85
CA GLY A 132 5.41 -3.77 22.42
C GLY A 132 5.26 -2.50 21.62
N ASP A 133 5.79 -2.54 20.41
CA ASP A 133 5.56 -1.53 19.38
C ASP A 133 4.80 -2.19 18.23
N VAL A 134 3.87 -1.45 17.63
CA VAL A 134 3.06 -1.90 16.50
C VAL A 134 3.09 -0.86 15.38
N TYR A 135 3.14 -1.37 14.16
CA TYR A 135 3.10 -0.65 12.90
C TYR A 135 1.85 -1.13 12.16
N ILE A 136 0.86 -0.24 12.04
CA ILE A 136 -0.45 -0.53 11.45
C ILE A 136 -0.46 0.04 10.03
N ASP A 137 -0.70 -0.83 9.07
CA ASP A 137 -0.57 -0.51 7.64
C ASP A 137 -1.91 -0.03 7.08
N PHE A 138 -1.93 1.21 6.59
CA PHE A 138 -3.11 1.86 6.04
C PHE A 138 -3.02 2.10 4.53
N ASP A 139 -1.87 1.83 3.90
CA ASP A 139 -1.71 2.16 2.48
C ASP A 139 -0.82 1.19 1.69
N LYS A 140 -1.42 0.58 0.65
CA LYS A 140 -0.68 -0.18 -0.37
C LYS A 140 0.26 0.71 -1.19
N SER A 141 -0.03 2.01 -1.35
CA SER A 141 0.82 2.95 -2.11
C SER A 141 1.99 3.54 -1.33
N TYR A 142 2.03 3.41 0.01
CA TYR A 142 3.14 3.96 0.80
C TYR A 142 4.49 3.40 0.37
N TRP A 143 4.62 2.08 0.28
CA TRP A 143 5.87 1.47 -0.14
C TRP A 143 6.25 1.91 -1.56
N SER A 144 5.28 2.10 -2.47
CA SER A 144 5.54 2.62 -3.82
C SER A 144 6.08 4.06 -3.80
N MET A 145 5.49 4.94 -2.98
CA MET A 145 5.96 6.33 -2.82
C MET A 145 7.33 6.39 -2.16
N LYS A 146 7.55 5.62 -1.08
CA LYS A 146 8.83 5.61 -0.36
C LYS A 146 9.94 4.97 -1.18
N ASN A 147 9.61 3.95 -1.97
CA ASN A 147 10.53 3.38 -2.94
C ASN A 147 10.93 4.44 -3.98
N LYS A 148 9.96 5.19 -4.53
CA LYS A 148 10.23 6.29 -5.46
C LYS A 148 11.09 7.41 -4.84
N GLU A 149 10.82 7.83 -3.60
CA GLU A 149 11.63 8.83 -2.87
C GLU A 149 13.06 8.36 -2.56
N LEU A 150 13.26 7.07 -2.29
CA LEU A 150 14.56 6.48 -1.99
C LEU A 150 15.31 6.01 -3.24
N GLY A 151 14.76 6.25 -4.45
CA GLY A 151 15.30 5.74 -5.72
C GLY A 151 15.22 4.21 -5.86
N ILE A 152 14.50 3.53 -4.97
CA ILE A 152 14.24 2.10 -5.04
C ILE A 152 13.16 1.88 -6.10
N ARG A 153 13.50 1.23 -7.20
CA ARG A 153 12.56 0.97 -8.28
C ARG A 153 11.78 -0.31 -7.96
N SER A 154 10.46 -0.31 -8.20
CA SER A 154 9.68 -1.55 -8.11
C SER A 154 10.17 -2.48 -9.21
N VAL A 155 10.68 -3.65 -8.85
CA VAL A 155 11.16 -4.66 -9.80
C VAL A 155 10.67 -6.06 -9.40
N TYR A 156 10.63 -6.98 -10.36
CA TYR A 156 10.27 -8.36 -10.09
C TYR A 156 11.28 -9.02 -9.14
N LYS A 157 10.79 -9.49 -8.00
CA LYS A 157 11.60 -10.19 -7.00
C LYS A 157 11.99 -11.59 -7.45
N SER A 158 11.12 -12.27 -8.18
CA SER A 158 11.33 -13.62 -8.72
C SER A 158 11.31 -13.64 -10.26
N PRO A 159 11.84 -14.72 -10.90
CA PRO A 159 11.70 -14.93 -12.34
C PRO A 159 10.25 -14.83 -12.79
N ASN A 160 10.00 -13.99 -13.80
CA ASN A 160 8.67 -13.72 -14.30
C ASN A 160 8.62 -14.01 -15.81
N PHE A 161 7.69 -14.86 -16.20
CA PHE A 161 7.38 -15.17 -17.59
C PHE A 161 5.89 -14.94 -17.80
N LYS A 162 5.53 -13.71 -18.18
CA LYS A 162 4.14 -13.29 -18.39
C LYS A 162 3.88 -12.98 -19.86
N LYS A 163 2.63 -13.18 -20.24
CA LYS A 163 2.06 -12.77 -21.52
C LYS A 163 1.49 -11.35 -21.36
N TYR A 164 1.86 -10.45 -22.26
CA TYR A 164 1.40 -9.07 -22.30
C TYR A 164 0.67 -8.81 -23.61
N ILE A 165 -0.38 -7.99 -23.58
CA ILE A 165 -1.07 -7.50 -24.76
C ILE A 165 -0.46 -6.15 -25.13
N PHE A 166 -0.17 -5.93 -26.41
CA PHE A 166 0.40 -4.68 -26.88
C PHE A 166 -0.40 -4.12 -28.06
N GLU A 167 -0.32 -2.80 -28.23
CA GLU A 167 -0.97 -2.07 -29.31
C GLU A 167 -0.08 -2.13 -30.55
N LEU A 168 -0.66 -2.48 -31.71
CA LEU A 168 0.10 -2.63 -32.94
C LEU A 168 0.37 -1.27 -33.58
N ASN A 169 1.54 -1.14 -34.20
CA ASN A 169 1.87 0.03 -34.99
C ASN A 169 1.01 0.12 -36.26
N ASP A 170 0.78 1.34 -36.73
CA ASP A 170 0.08 1.60 -37.98
C ASP A 170 0.80 0.90 -39.15
N GLY A 171 0.10 -0.03 -39.80
CA GLY A 171 0.62 -0.84 -40.91
C GLY A 171 0.79 -2.32 -40.59
N VAL A 172 0.82 -2.71 -39.32
CA VAL A 172 0.92 -4.12 -38.93
C VAL A 172 -0.47 -4.78 -38.94
N LYS A 173 -0.81 -5.43 -40.06
CA LYS A 173 -2.13 -6.06 -40.28
C LYS A 173 -2.02 -7.50 -40.79
N GLU A 174 -1.01 -8.22 -40.30
CA GLU A 174 -0.73 -9.59 -40.68
C GLU A 174 -0.74 -10.49 -39.44
N GLU A 175 -1.45 -11.62 -39.54
CA GLU A 175 -1.40 -12.66 -38.52
C GLU A 175 -0.08 -13.41 -38.65
N LYS A 176 0.77 -13.33 -37.63
CA LYS A 176 2.07 -13.98 -37.64
C LYS A 176 2.60 -14.28 -36.25
N LYS A 177 3.46 -15.30 -36.17
CA LYS A 177 4.39 -15.49 -35.06
C LYS A 177 5.57 -14.54 -35.23
N PHE A 178 6.08 -14.00 -34.14
CA PHE A 178 7.28 -13.16 -34.16
C PHE A 178 8.28 -13.56 -33.08
N TYR A 179 9.54 -13.26 -33.34
CA TYR A 179 10.68 -13.47 -32.44
C TYR A 179 11.60 -12.27 -32.55
N GLY A 180 11.72 -11.50 -31.47
CA GLY A 180 12.58 -10.34 -31.45
C GLY A 180 12.80 -9.85 -30.04
N LYS A 181 12.51 -8.58 -29.79
CA LYS A 181 12.92 -7.90 -28.56
C LYS A 181 11.83 -7.01 -27.99
N ALA A 182 11.92 -6.78 -26.69
CA ALA A 182 11.18 -5.78 -25.94
C ALA A 182 12.19 -4.76 -25.40
N THR A 183 12.07 -3.51 -25.82
CA THR A 183 12.99 -2.42 -25.47
C THR A 183 12.24 -1.30 -24.75
N VAL A 184 12.71 -0.92 -23.57
CA VAL A 184 12.15 0.21 -22.81
C VAL A 184 12.67 1.50 -23.43
N ILE A 185 11.75 2.39 -23.80
CA ILE A 185 12.07 3.75 -24.26
C ILE A 185 11.37 4.77 -23.38
N SER A 186 11.99 5.94 -23.24
CA SER A 186 11.40 7.11 -22.58
C SER A 186 11.23 8.21 -23.62
N ASN A 187 10.00 8.62 -23.90
CA ASN A 187 9.70 9.73 -24.80
C ASN A 187 8.87 10.78 -24.06
N GLU A 188 9.34 12.03 -24.01
CA GLU A 188 8.66 13.16 -23.37
C GLU A 188 8.22 12.92 -21.91
N GLY A 189 8.92 12.04 -21.19
CA GLY A 189 8.62 11.69 -19.80
C GLY A 189 7.66 10.50 -19.64
N GLU A 190 7.08 10.00 -20.74
CA GLU A 190 6.33 8.75 -20.75
C GLU A 190 7.24 7.57 -21.11
N ARG A 191 7.07 6.46 -20.39
CA ARG A 191 7.81 5.22 -20.61
C ARG A 191 6.91 4.22 -21.32
N CYS A 192 7.43 3.60 -22.37
CA CYS A 192 6.76 2.50 -23.04
C CYS A 192 7.76 1.41 -23.42
N ILE A 193 7.24 0.23 -23.80
CA ILE A 193 8.05 -0.87 -24.30
C ILE A 193 7.76 -1.04 -25.78
N ILE A 194 8.77 -0.88 -26.63
CA ILE A 194 8.67 -1.20 -28.05
C ILE A 194 8.86 -2.71 -28.22
N ILE A 195 7.94 -3.34 -28.94
CA ILE A 195 8.03 -4.73 -29.36
C ILE A 195 8.53 -4.75 -30.81
N ASN A 196 9.67 -5.40 -31.03
CA ASN A 196 10.31 -5.56 -32.32
C ASN A 196 10.30 -7.05 -32.74
N ASP A 197 10.08 -7.33 -34.03
CA ASP A 197 10.04 -8.70 -34.57
C ASP A 197 11.38 -9.23 -35.10
N GLY A 198 12.47 -8.57 -34.75
CA GLY A 198 13.83 -8.79 -35.26
C GLY A 198 14.20 -7.84 -36.41
N VAL A 199 13.22 -7.23 -37.06
CA VAL A 199 13.43 -6.33 -38.21
C VAL A 199 12.70 -5.01 -38.03
N ASN A 200 11.43 -5.06 -37.64
CA ASN A 200 10.55 -3.91 -37.55
C ASN A 200 9.94 -3.78 -36.15
N ASP A 201 9.69 -2.54 -35.75
CA ASP A 201 8.88 -2.25 -34.57
C ASP A 201 7.42 -2.54 -34.89
N ILE A 202 6.85 -3.55 -34.24
CA ILE A 202 5.52 -4.06 -34.55
C ILE A 202 4.45 -3.50 -33.61
N GLY A 203 4.84 -2.90 -32.49
CA GLY A 203 3.89 -2.27 -31.60
C GLY A 203 4.48 -1.77 -30.28
N VAL A 204 3.60 -1.20 -29.47
CA VAL A 204 3.92 -0.56 -28.20
C VAL A 204 3.15 -1.23 -27.09
N LEU A 205 3.87 -1.70 -26.08
CA LEU A 205 3.31 -2.18 -24.83
C LEU A 205 3.32 -1.03 -23.81
N ASN A 206 2.13 -0.48 -23.56
CA ASN A 206 1.86 0.41 -22.44
C ASN A 206 1.60 -0.47 -21.20
N ALA A 207 2.66 -0.92 -20.54
CA ALA A 207 2.53 -1.68 -19.31
C ALA A 207 1.95 -0.76 -18.22
N ALA A 208 0.75 -1.11 -17.74
CA ALA A 208 0.06 -0.39 -16.66
C ALA A 208 0.79 -0.43 -15.30
N ASP A 209 1.91 -1.15 -15.18
CA ASP A 209 2.70 -1.31 -13.96
C ASP A 209 4.19 -1.02 -14.24
N GLU A 210 4.74 -0.03 -13.52
CA GLU A 210 6.14 0.39 -13.63
C GLU A 210 7.15 -0.74 -13.36
N THR A 211 6.70 -1.79 -12.67
CA THR A 211 7.51 -2.97 -12.36
C THR A 211 8.09 -3.62 -13.60
N VAL A 212 7.38 -3.60 -14.73
CA VAL A 212 7.89 -4.19 -15.99
C VAL A 212 9.04 -3.36 -16.55
N TYR A 213 8.86 -2.04 -16.70
CA TYR A 213 9.90 -1.14 -17.22
C TYR A 213 11.18 -1.23 -16.39
N ASN A 214 11.05 -1.02 -15.08
CA ASN A 214 12.18 -1.02 -14.16
C ASN A 214 12.90 -2.38 -14.18
N SER A 215 12.17 -3.49 -14.29
CA SER A 215 12.82 -4.81 -14.30
C SER A 215 13.57 -5.10 -15.60
N ILE A 216 13.11 -4.59 -16.74
CA ILE A 216 13.83 -4.73 -18.01
C ILE A 216 15.09 -3.85 -17.98
N GLU A 217 14.98 -2.62 -17.49
CA GLU A 217 16.12 -1.70 -17.33
C GLU A 217 17.16 -2.25 -16.36
N ASP A 218 16.74 -2.67 -15.16
CA ASP A 218 17.66 -3.03 -14.08
C ASP A 218 18.29 -4.43 -14.28
N PHE A 219 17.57 -5.39 -14.88
CA PHE A 219 18.08 -6.76 -15.05
C PHE A 219 18.55 -7.10 -16.45
N HIS A 220 18.17 -6.32 -17.46
CA HIS A 220 18.51 -6.58 -18.86
C HIS A 220 19.00 -5.33 -19.60
N SER A 221 19.43 -4.29 -18.87
CA SER A 221 20.00 -3.07 -19.46
C SER A 221 19.08 -2.38 -20.46
N GLY A 222 17.77 -2.47 -20.24
CA GLY A 222 16.74 -1.77 -21.04
C GLY A 222 16.18 -2.58 -22.21
N GLU A 223 16.72 -3.76 -22.49
CA GLU A 223 16.30 -4.59 -23.63
C GLU A 223 16.29 -6.08 -23.26
N THR A 224 15.25 -6.81 -23.63
CA THR A 224 15.24 -8.28 -23.47
C THR A 224 14.54 -8.98 -24.63
N LEU A 225 14.64 -10.30 -24.70
CA LEU A 225 13.99 -11.10 -25.73
C LEU A 225 12.46 -10.98 -25.63
N ALA A 226 11.77 -11.01 -26.76
CA ALA A 226 10.32 -11.10 -26.79
C ALA A 226 9.85 -11.98 -27.95
N TRP A 227 8.80 -12.76 -27.74
CA TRP A 227 8.17 -13.55 -28.81
C TRP A 227 6.68 -13.69 -28.57
N GLY A 228 5.91 -13.92 -29.63
CA GLY A 228 4.47 -14.02 -29.49
C GLY A 228 3.75 -14.06 -30.83
N ASN A 229 2.46 -13.72 -30.81
CA ASN A 229 1.65 -13.71 -32.02
C ASN A 229 0.93 -12.38 -32.17
N ILE A 230 0.74 -12.01 -33.43
CA ILE A 230 -0.28 -11.06 -33.85
C ILE A 230 -1.47 -11.90 -34.29
N ILE A 231 -2.63 -11.71 -33.67
CA ILE A 231 -3.86 -12.44 -34.01
C ILE A 231 -4.85 -11.49 -34.67
N LYS A 232 -5.60 -12.02 -35.63
CA LYS A 232 -6.77 -11.38 -36.21
C LYS A 232 -8.04 -11.84 -35.48
N ASP A 233 -8.77 -10.94 -34.85
CA ASP A 233 -10.11 -11.21 -34.32
C ASP A 233 -11.17 -10.44 -35.12
N ARG A 234 -12.26 -11.13 -35.43
CA ARG A 234 -13.38 -10.56 -36.16
C ARG A 234 -14.54 -10.48 -35.19
N ASN A 235 -14.91 -9.26 -34.84
CA ASN A 235 -16.06 -9.03 -33.98
C ASN A 235 -17.33 -9.55 -34.70
N PRO A 236 -18.09 -10.48 -34.08
CA PRO A 236 -19.24 -11.12 -34.71
C PRO A 236 -20.40 -10.13 -34.97
N TYR A 237 -20.46 -9.01 -34.22
CA TYR A 237 -21.55 -8.06 -34.29
C TYR A 237 -21.37 -7.01 -35.39
N ASP A 238 -20.21 -6.37 -35.46
CA ASP A 238 -19.93 -5.29 -36.43
C ASP A 238 -19.18 -5.77 -37.68
N LYS A 239 -18.78 -7.06 -37.72
CA LYS A 239 -17.96 -7.68 -38.76
C LYS A 239 -16.60 -7.01 -38.97
N LYS A 240 -16.20 -6.05 -38.13
CA LYS A 240 -14.92 -5.36 -38.19
C LYS A 240 -13.83 -6.32 -37.73
N THR A 241 -12.72 -6.25 -38.45
CA THR A 241 -11.51 -6.99 -38.11
C THR A 241 -10.64 -6.10 -37.24
N LYS A 242 -10.19 -6.63 -36.10
CA LYS A 242 -9.17 -6.03 -35.25
C LYS A 242 -7.97 -6.95 -35.19
N TYR A 243 -6.79 -6.36 -35.16
CA TYR A 243 -5.56 -7.08 -34.91
C TYR A 243 -5.08 -6.71 -33.51
N PHE A 244 -4.56 -7.68 -32.77
CA PHE A 244 -3.96 -7.47 -31.46
C PHE A 244 -2.73 -8.34 -31.32
N GLY A 245 -1.71 -7.77 -30.70
CA GLY A 245 -0.45 -8.45 -30.42
C GLY A 245 -0.44 -8.97 -28.99
N PHE A 246 0.17 -10.14 -28.81
CA PHE A 246 0.65 -10.52 -27.49
C PHE A 246 2.12 -10.92 -27.53
N ALA A 247 2.85 -10.58 -26.47
CA ALA A 247 4.26 -10.86 -26.31
C ALA A 247 4.52 -11.58 -24.99
N TYR A 248 5.34 -12.62 -25.02
CA TYR A 248 6.01 -13.20 -23.87
C TYR A 248 7.32 -12.45 -23.64
N ILE A 249 7.50 -11.91 -22.44
CA ILE A 249 8.70 -11.16 -22.07
C ILE A 249 9.31 -11.84 -20.82
N PRO A 250 10.42 -12.59 -20.97
CA PRO A 250 11.09 -13.26 -19.86
C PRO A 250 11.92 -12.28 -19.04
N ILE A 251 11.57 -12.10 -17.77
CA ILE A 251 12.30 -11.23 -16.85
C ILE A 251 12.93 -12.08 -15.74
N LYS A 252 14.25 -11.95 -15.54
CA LYS A 252 15.06 -12.78 -14.62
C LYS A 252 14.92 -14.30 -14.82
N CYS A 253 14.46 -14.75 -15.98
CA CYS A 253 14.34 -16.18 -16.26
C CYS A 253 15.72 -16.76 -16.58
N SER A 254 15.98 -17.99 -16.14
CA SER A 254 17.18 -18.71 -16.56
C SER A 254 17.13 -19.04 -18.05
N GLN A 255 18.29 -19.14 -18.70
CA GLN A 255 18.37 -19.49 -20.12
C GLN A 255 17.69 -20.82 -20.43
N ASN A 256 17.79 -21.81 -19.53
CA ASN A 256 17.11 -23.10 -19.68
C ASN A 256 15.58 -22.95 -19.73
N LYS A 257 15.01 -22.10 -18.87
CA LYS A 257 13.58 -21.81 -18.89
C LYS A 257 13.18 -21.09 -20.17
N ILE A 258 13.96 -20.09 -20.59
CA ILE A 258 13.72 -19.35 -21.84
C ILE A 258 13.74 -20.31 -23.03
N ASN A 259 14.76 -21.15 -23.16
CA ASN A 259 14.91 -22.10 -24.25
C ASN A 259 13.75 -23.10 -24.31
N LYS A 260 13.32 -23.60 -23.14
CA LYS A 260 12.18 -24.51 -23.03
C LYS A 260 10.90 -23.85 -23.54
N GLU A 261 10.54 -22.69 -22.98
CA GLU A 261 9.31 -21.98 -23.36
C GLU A 261 9.31 -21.53 -24.82
N LEU A 262 10.48 -21.11 -25.33
CA LEU A 262 10.66 -20.72 -26.73
C LEU A 262 10.52 -21.91 -27.67
N SER A 263 11.07 -23.08 -27.31
CA SER A 263 10.90 -24.33 -28.05
C SER A 263 9.43 -24.75 -28.07
N ASP A 264 8.75 -24.74 -26.91
CA ASP A 264 7.34 -25.09 -26.80
C ASP A 264 6.46 -24.13 -27.63
N PHE A 265 6.85 -22.86 -27.72
CA PHE A 265 6.16 -21.87 -28.55
C PHE A 265 6.37 -22.10 -30.06
N LYS A 266 7.58 -22.49 -30.48
CA LYS A 266 7.91 -22.79 -31.89
C LYS A 266 7.19 -24.02 -32.44
N ASN A 267 6.92 -25.00 -31.56
CA ASN A 267 6.33 -26.28 -31.94
C ASN A 267 4.79 -26.29 -31.93
N LYS A 268 4.17 -25.32 -31.26
CA LYS A 268 2.75 -24.96 -31.45
C LYS A 268 2.63 -24.06 -32.67
#